data_AF-A0A7W1EK17-F1
#
_entry.id   AF-A0A7W1EK17-F1
#
_cell.length_a   1.000
_cell.length_b   1.000
_cell.length_c   1.000
_cell.angle_alpha   90.00
_cell.angle_beta   90.00
_cell.angle_gamma   90.00
#
_symmetry.space_group_name_H-M   'P 1'
#
loop_
_entity.id
_entity.type
_entity.pdbx_description
1 polymer ?
#
loop_
_entity_poly.entity_id
_entity_poly.type
_entity_poly.pdbx_seq_one_letter_code
_entity_poly.pdbx_strand_id
1 'polypeptide(L)'
;MTTRRRGSSTIVVAGLMLAATMTFAPMNASAQSAVVQAVTDSLIDVGRWSEAEDLLYAQSRTDPHDARARAALGRYLLMKGAVRPGLILIDEARMFGLPPALAAPTLERWGQVLSWRGAGSFGADSVVKAREGRDPAALFSIPLPRSTVSGDLVWADVVTRMIGTDSVLTSPSRIGLETLEHLVPSYEPATRRLVLSPDPRSALRAEGRRYQVLRDERGVRVLMGPGRVRSLAAALEEIAPRWWQLDLPHGFLVVR
;
A
#
# COMPACT_ATOMS: atom_id res chain seq x y z
N MET A 1 -59.90 -67.58 41.58
CA MET A 1 -58.90 -68.66 41.41
C MET A 1 -57.98 -68.25 40.27
N THR A 2 -56.67 -68.08 40.56
CA THR A 2 -55.50 -68.35 39.68
C THR A 2 -55.49 -67.83 38.23
N THR A 3 -54.47 -67.19 37.65
CA THR A 3 -53.18 -66.57 38.02
C THR A 3 -52.57 -66.08 36.69
N ARG A 4 -51.74 -65.02 36.73
CA ARG A 4 -50.57 -64.74 35.86
C ARG A 4 -50.73 -64.81 34.32
N ARG A 5 -50.33 -63.71 33.65
CA ARG A 5 -48.94 -63.50 33.16
C ARG A 5 -48.77 -62.06 32.68
N ARG A 6 -47.92 -61.28 33.37
CA ARG A 6 -47.36 -60.02 32.87
C ARG A 6 -46.31 -60.37 31.82
N GLY A 7 -46.54 -59.97 30.57
CA GLY A 7 -45.51 -59.94 29.54
C GLY A 7 -44.73 -58.63 29.68
N SER A 8 -43.46 -58.74 30.07
CA SER A 8 -42.50 -57.64 30.02
C SER A 8 -42.00 -57.50 28.59
N SER A 9 -42.41 -56.43 27.90
CA SER A 9 -41.81 -56.03 26.62
C SER A 9 -40.69 -55.03 26.89
N THR A 10 -39.47 -55.54 26.92
CA THR A 10 -38.23 -54.78 26.92
C THR A 10 -38.05 -54.18 25.52
N ILE A 11 -38.25 -52.87 25.35
CA ILE A 11 -37.91 -52.16 24.12
C ILE A 11 -36.43 -51.80 24.20
N VAL A 12 -35.63 -52.47 23.36
CA VAL A 12 -34.23 -52.12 23.09
C VAL A 12 -34.23 -50.96 22.11
N VAL A 13 -33.90 -49.75 22.57
CA VAL A 13 -33.63 -48.60 21.70
C VAL A 13 -32.19 -48.75 21.19
N ALA A 14 -32.06 -49.31 19.99
CA ALA A 14 -30.82 -49.34 19.24
C ALA A 14 -30.69 -48.05 18.41
N GLY A 15 -29.47 -47.52 18.36
CA GLY A 15 -29.16 -46.15 17.99
C GLY A 15 -29.36 -45.77 16.53
N LEU A 16 -29.33 -44.46 16.31
CA LEU A 16 -28.64 -43.87 15.17
C LEU A 16 -28.11 -42.48 15.58
N MET A 17 -26.95 -42.47 16.24
CA MET A 17 -26.13 -41.25 16.37
C MET A 17 -25.48 -41.02 15.01
N LEU A 18 -26.09 -40.18 14.18
CA LEU A 18 -25.49 -39.70 12.95
C LEU A 18 -24.39 -38.70 13.33
N ALA A 19 -23.20 -39.23 13.63
CA ALA A 19 -22.00 -38.40 13.73
C ALA A 19 -21.68 -37.91 12.31
N ALA A 20 -22.09 -36.68 12.01
CA ALA A 20 -21.65 -35.96 10.82
C ALA A 20 -20.16 -35.64 11.00
N THR A 21 -19.30 -36.62 10.70
CA THR A 21 -17.88 -36.39 10.47
C THR A 21 -17.77 -35.55 9.20
N MET A 22 -17.77 -34.23 9.34
CA MET A 22 -17.24 -33.36 8.31
C MET A 22 -15.76 -33.71 8.18
N THR A 23 -15.46 -34.53 7.18
CA THR A 23 -14.11 -34.71 6.66
C THR A 23 -13.64 -33.33 6.22
N PHE A 24 -12.87 -32.66 7.08
CA PHE A 24 -11.98 -31.59 6.67
C PHE A 24 -10.97 -32.22 5.72
N ALA A 25 -11.29 -32.23 4.43
CA ALA A 25 -10.28 -32.45 3.41
C ALA A 25 -9.19 -31.39 3.68
N PRO A 26 -7.90 -31.77 3.74
CA PRO A 26 -6.85 -30.78 3.89
C PRO A 26 -7.00 -29.77 2.77
N MET A 27 -7.36 -28.52 3.11
CA MET A 27 -7.32 -27.44 2.13
C MET A 27 -5.89 -27.39 1.60
N ASN A 28 -5.74 -27.49 0.29
CA ASN A 28 -4.46 -27.27 -0.35
C ASN A 28 -3.89 -25.93 0.14
N ALA A 29 -2.60 -25.88 0.50
CA ALA A 29 -1.95 -24.66 1.01
C ALA A 29 -2.20 -23.44 0.11
N SER A 30 -2.30 -23.66 -1.21
CA SER A 30 -2.65 -22.63 -2.20
C SER A 30 -4.05 -22.02 -2.02
N ALA A 31 -5.04 -22.83 -1.62
CA ALA A 31 -6.41 -22.37 -1.36
C ALA A 31 -6.49 -21.58 -0.04
N GLN A 32 -5.79 -22.04 1.00
CA GLN A 32 -5.69 -21.31 2.26
C GLN A 32 -5.06 -19.93 2.03
N SER A 33 -4.00 -19.85 1.22
CA SER A 33 -3.31 -18.59 0.96
C SER A 33 -4.10 -17.62 0.11
N ALA A 34 -4.95 -18.10 -0.79
CA ALA A 34 -5.90 -17.26 -1.51
C ALA A 34 -6.95 -16.65 -0.55
N VAL A 35 -7.44 -17.41 0.43
CA VAL A 35 -8.39 -16.91 1.44
C VAL A 35 -7.74 -15.86 2.33
N VAL A 36 -6.55 -16.13 2.86
CA VAL A 36 -5.83 -15.15 3.70
C VAL A 36 -5.54 -13.88 2.92
N GLN A 37 -5.17 -13.99 1.64
CA GLN A 37 -4.99 -12.83 0.78
C GLN A 37 -6.29 -12.02 0.65
N ALA A 38 -7.43 -12.65 0.35
CA ALA A 38 -8.71 -11.94 0.22
C ALA A 38 -9.13 -11.22 1.52
N VAL A 39 -8.92 -11.86 2.68
CA VAL A 39 -9.16 -11.24 4.00
C VAL A 39 -8.22 -10.06 4.22
N THR A 40 -6.94 -10.20 3.88
CA THR A 40 -5.95 -9.13 4.01
C THR A 40 -6.30 -7.94 3.13
N ASP A 41 -6.66 -8.16 1.87
CA ASP A 41 -7.06 -7.12 0.93
C ASP A 41 -8.28 -6.36 1.48
N SER A 42 -9.26 -7.08 2.04
CA SER A 42 -10.42 -6.48 2.71
C SER A 42 -10.01 -5.61 3.91
N LEU A 43 -9.11 -6.10 4.78
CA LEU A 43 -8.60 -5.34 5.93
C LEU A 43 -7.87 -4.06 5.49
N ILE A 44 -7.06 -4.14 4.43
CA ILE A 44 -6.37 -3.00 3.83
C ILE A 44 -7.39 -1.95 3.37
N ASP A 45 -8.43 -2.39 2.67
CA ASP A 45 -9.45 -1.49 2.11
C ASP A 45 -10.27 -0.78 3.18
N VAL A 46 -10.58 -1.47 4.29
CA VAL A 46 -11.29 -0.86 5.43
C VAL A 46 -10.34 -0.17 6.42
N GLY A 47 -9.06 0.04 6.10
CA GLY A 47 -8.14 0.80 6.95
C GLY A 47 -7.64 0.06 8.20
N ARG A 48 -7.84 -1.26 8.30
CA ARG A 48 -7.32 -2.11 9.39
C ARG A 48 -5.91 -2.61 9.06
N TRP A 49 -5.01 -1.66 8.77
CA TRP A 49 -3.68 -1.96 8.21
C TRP A 49 -2.78 -2.76 9.16
N SER A 50 -2.85 -2.49 10.47
CA SER A 50 -2.10 -3.26 11.47
C SER A 50 -2.50 -4.74 11.46
N GLU A 51 -3.80 -5.04 11.34
CA GLU A 51 -4.27 -6.42 11.33
C GLU A 51 -3.93 -7.13 10.02
N ALA A 52 -4.00 -6.42 8.90
CA ALA A 52 -3.52 -6.93 7.62
C ALA A 52 -2.03 -7.30 7.69
N GLU A 53 -1.21 -6.44 8.30
CA GLU A 53 0.22 -6.67 8.53
C GLU A 53 0.47 -7.91 9.38
N ASP A 54 -0.23 -8.03 10.51
CA ASP A 54 -0.10 -9.17 11.42
C ASP A 54 -0.44 -10.49 10.72
N LEU A 55 -1.51 -10.52 9.92
CA LEU A 55 -1.91 -11.70 9.13
C LEU A 55 -0.86 -12.06 8.09
N LEU A 56 -0.33 -11.09 7.34
CA LEU A 56 0.70 -11.33 6.33
C LEU A 56 1.99 -11.88 6.93
N TYR A 57 2.43 -11.31 8.06
CA TYR A 57 3.59 -11.81 8.78
C TYR A 57 3.36 -13.18 9.41
N ALA A 58 2.16 -13.47 9.93
CA ALA A 58 1.82 -14.78 10.46
C ALA A 58 1.81 -15.84 9.35
N GLN A 59 1.21 -15.53 8.19
CA GLN A 59 1.16 -16.42 7.04
C GLN A 59 2.57 -16.74 6.52
N SER A 60 3.39 -15.71 6.28
CA SER A 60 4.76 -15.89 5.79
C SER A 60 5.69 -16.61 6.79
N ARG A 61 5.36 -16.62 8.09
CA ARG A 61 6.08 -17.40 9.10
C ARG A 61 5.64 -18.87 9.13
N THR A 62 4.36 -19.13 8.88
CA THR A 62 3.80 -20.49 8.94
C THR A 62 4.31 -21.35 7.79
N ASP A 63 4.38 -20.78 6.59
CA ASP A 63 4.99 -21.41 5.42
C ASP A 63 5.95 -20.44 4.71
N PRO A 64 7.25 -20.45 5.08
CA PRO A 64 8.23 -19.54 4.50
C PRO A 64 8.44 -19.71 2.98
N HIS A 65 8.11 -20.87 2.41
CA HIS A 65 8.27 -21.16 0.99
C HIS A 65 6.96 -21.03 0.20
N ASP A 66 5.87 -20.62 0.84
CA ASP A 66 4.65 -20.30 0.09
C ASP A 66 4.84 -19.03 -0.74
N ALA A 67 4.98 -19.24 -2.06
CA ALA A 67 5.09 -18.20 -3.05
C ALA A 67 4.01 -17.10 -2.95
N ARG A 68 2.75 -17.47 -2.69
CA ARG A 68 1.65 -16.50 -2.62
C ARG A 68 1.73 -15.65 -1.36
N ALA A 69 1.98 -16.27 -0.21
CA ALA A 69 2.16 -15.58 1.07
C ALA A 69 3.33 -14.60 1.00
N ARG A 70 4.48 -15.06 0.48
CA ARG A 70 5.70 -14.26 0.27
C ARG A 70 5.40 -13.04 -0.60
N ALA A 71 4.69 -13.24 -1.72
CA ALA A 71 4.34 -12.17 -2.62
C ALA A 71 3.33 -11.18 -2.01
N ALA A 72 2.37 -11.65 -1.22
CA ALA A 72 1.39 -10.79 -0.55
C ALA A 72 2.08 -9.87 0.48
N LEU A 73 2.96 -10.42 1.31
CA LEU A 73 3.76 -9.62 2.24
C LEU A 73 4.68 -8.64 1.47
N GLY A 74 5.32 -9.10 0.39
CA GLY A 74 6.13 -8.25 -0.47
C GLY A 74 5.37 -7.04 -1.03
N ARG A 75 4.16 -7.24 -1.55
CA ARG A 75 3.29 -6.15 -2.02
C ARG A 75 2.94 -5.19 -0.90
N TYR A 76 2.55 -5.68 0.27
CA TYR A 76 2.23 -4.83 1.41
C TYR A 76 3.43 -3.99 1.87
N LEU A 77 4.64 -4.56 1.92
CA LEU A 77 5.86 -3.82 2.24
C LEU A 77 6.17 -2.74 1.20
N LEU A 78 5.93 -3.02 -0.09
CA LEU A 78 6.02 -2.01 -1.13
C LEU A 78 5.04 -0.86 -0.89
N MET A 79 3.80 -1.16 -0.47
CA MET A 79 2.80 -0.15 -0.13
C MET A 79 3.20 0.72 1.06
N LYS A 80 3.92 0.15 2.05
CA LYS A 80 4.43 0.88 3.22
C LYS A 80 5.69 1.72 2.98
N GLY A 81 6.28 1.65 1.79
CA GLY A 81 7.55 2.33 1.50
C GLY A 81 8.81 1.48 1.72
N ALA A 82 8.66 0.27 2.28
CA ALA A 82 9.73 -0.70 2.47
C ALA A 82 10.08 -1.40 1.14
N VAL A 83 10.52 -0.61 0.15
CA VAL A 83 10.69 -1.04 -1.25
C VAL A 83 11.65 -2.22 -1.37
N ARG A 84 12.86 -2.08 -0.82
CA ARG A 84 13.90 -3.10 -0.95
C ARG A 84 13.48 -4.46 -0.39
N PRO A 85 13.04 -4.58 0.88
CA PRO A 85 12.57 -5.87 1.39
C PRO A 85 11.32 -6.36 0.64
N GLY A 86 10.41 -5.46 0.25
CA GLY A 86 9.24 -5.84 -0.54
C GLY A 86 9.60 -6.48 -1.90
N LEU A 87 10.54 -5.89 -2.64
CA LEU A 87 11.02 -6.45 -3.91
C LEU A 87 11.73 -7.80 -3.73
N ILE A 88 12.53 -7.95 -2.68
CA ILE A 88 13.19 -9.21 -2.36
C ILE A 88 12.15 -10.31 -2.15
N LEU A 89 11.10 -10.06 -1.37
CA LEU A 89 10.04 -11.04 -1.13
C LEU A 89 9.28 -11.42 -2.41
N ILE A 90 9.11 -10.49 -3.35
CA ILE A 90 8.48 -10.77 -4.66
C ILE A 90 9.39 -11.63 -5.54
N ASP A 91 10.70 -11.39 -5.55
CA ASP A 91 11.63 -12.22 -6.31
C ASP A 91 11.78 -13.62 -5.69
N GLU A 92 11.81 -13.72 -4.36
CA GLU A 92 11.75 -15.01 -3.65
C GLU A 92 10.46 -15.77 -3.95
N ALA A 93 9.31 -15.10 -3.95
CA ALA A 93 8.04 -15.71 -4.36
C ALA A 93 8.15 -16.34 -5.77
N ARG A 94 8.83 -15.67 -6.70
CA ARG A 94 9.07 -16.19 -8.05
C ARG A 94 9.96 -17.43 -8.03
N MET A 95 11.01 -17.44 -7.21
CA MET A 95 11.86 -18.63 -6.99
C MET A 95 11.06 -19.80 -6.40
N PHE A 96 10.03 -19.52 -5.59
CA PHE A 96 9.14 -20.53 -5.00
C PHE A 96 7.96 -20.93 -5.91
N GLY A 97 7.96 -20.48 -7.18
CA GLY A 97 6.95 -20.90 -8.17
C GLY A 97 5.76 -19.96 -8.31
N LEU A 98 5.84 -18.70 -7.86
CA LEU A 98 4.82 -17.71 -8.20
C LEU A 98 4.79 -17.52 -9.73
N PRO A 99 3.61 -17.61 -10.38
CA PRO A 99 3.48 -17.38 -11.81
C PRO A 99 4.04 -16.00 -12.21
N PRO A 100 4.83 -15.89 -13.29
CA PRO A 100 5.41 -14.62 -13.74
C PRO A 100 4.37 -13.51 -13.94
N ALA A 101 3.17 -13.86 -14.40
CA ALA A 101 2.05 -12.93 -14.58
C ALA A 101 1.63 -12.20 -13.27
N LEU A 102 1.94 -12.76 -12.10
CA LEU A 102 1.63 -12.15 -10.80
C LEU A 102 2.81 -11.34 -10.23
N ALA A 103 4.06 -11.67 -10.58
CA ALA A 103 5.25 -10.96 -10.10
C ALA A 103 5.68 -9.82 -11.04
N ALA A 104 5.75 -10.09 -12.34
CA ALA A 104 6.37 -9.22 -13.33
C ALA A 104 5.78 -7.79 -13.36
N PRO A 105 4.44 -7.59 -13.34
CA PRO A 105 3.88 -6.24 -13.34
C PRO A 105 4.32 -5.41 -12.12
N THR A 106 4.47 -6.05 -10.96
CA THR A 106 4.91 -5.38 -9.73
C THR A 106 6.39 -5.02 -9.83
N LEU A 107 7.24 -5.96 -10.25
CA LEU A 107 8.69 -5.75 -10.37
C LEU A 107 9.03 -4.69 -11.42
N GLU A 108 8.38 -4.74 -12.58
CA GLU A 108 8.58 -3.77 -13.67
C GLU A 108 8.23 -2.36 -13.19
N ARG A 109 7.05 -2.18 -12.59
CA ARG A 109 6.58 -0.89 -12.10
C ARG A 109 7.50 -0.29 -11.05
N TRP A 110 7.93 -1.10 -10.07
CA TRP A 110 8.88 -0.64 -9.06
C TRP A 110 10.28 -0.43 -9.62
N GLY A 111 10.70 -1.21 -10.62
CA GLY A 111 11.93 -0.98 -11.38
C GLY A 111 11.93 0.40 -12.05
N GLN A 112 10.81 0.77 -12.67
CA GLN A 112 10.62 2.12 -13.23
C GLN A 112 10.69 3.20 -12.14
N VAL A 113 9.99 3.04 -11.01
CA VAL A 113 10.10 4.02 -9.91
C VAL A 113 11.53 4.18 -9.39
N LEU A 114 12.25 3.07 -9.23
CA LEU A 114 13.62 3.11 -8.76
C LEU A 114 14.57 3.74 -9.78
N SER A 115 14.37 3.54 -11.08
CA SER A 115 15.16 4.22 -12.11
C SER A 115 14.93 5.74 -12.09
N TRP A 116 13.72 6.20 -11.73
CA TRP A 116 13.42 7.63 -11.58
C TRP A 116 14.14 8.29 -10.40
N ARG A 117 14.37 7.58 -9.29
CA ARG A 117 15.13 8.14 -8.15
C ARG A 117 16.55 8.56 -8.53
N GLY A 118 17.14 7.96 -9.56
CA GLY A 118 18.45 8.34 -10.09
C GLY A 118 18.42 9.41 -11.19
N ALA A 119 17.24 9.69 -11.75
CA ALA A 119 17.06 10.60 -12.88
C ALA A 119 16.55 12.01 -12.48
N GLY A 120 16.27 12.22 -11.19
CA GLY A 120 15.73 13.47 -10.66
C GLY A 120 16.68 14.66 -10.88
N SER A 121 16.14 15.74 -11.43
CA SER A 121 16.81 17.03 -11.67
C SER A 121 16.78 17.98 -10.46
N PHE A 122 16.17 17.55 -9.36
CA PHE A 122 16.14 18.34 -8.12
C PHE A 122 17.35 17.99 -7.25
N GLY A 123 18.13 19.01 -6.89
CA GLY A 123 19.19 18.86 -5.91
C GLY A 123 18.63 18.54 -4.51
N ALA A 124 19.43 17.89 -3.68
CA ALA A 124 19.19 17.81 -2.25
C ALA A 124 18.88 19.20 -1.66
N ASP A 125 17.89 19.27 -0.77
CA ASP A 125 17.46 20.48 -0.06
C ASP A 125 16.97 21.61 -0.99
N SER A 126 16.48 21.24 -2.18
CA SER A 126 15.89 22.20 -3.10
C SER A 126 14.64 22.84 -2.50
N VAL A 127 14.60 24.17 -2.57
CA VAL A 127 13.39 24.96 -2.29
C VAL A 127 12.77 25.35 -3.63
N VAL A 128 11.57 24.85 -3.89
CA VAL A 128 10.85 25.05 -5.13
C VAL A 128 9.61 25.89 -4.84
N LYS A 129 9.39 26.94 -5.65
CA LYS A 129 8.14 27.71 -5.62
C LYS A 129 7.09 26.95 -6.42
N ALA A 130 6.21 26.23 -5.74
CA ALA A 130 5.12 25.51 -6.34
C ALA A 130 3.93 26.43 -6.66
N ARG A 131 2.94 25.89 -7.36
CA ARG A 131 1.65 26.53 -7.66
C ARG A 131 0.52 25.57 -7.36
N GLU A 132 -0.69 26.08 -7.37
CA GLU A 132 -1.88 25.25 -7.33
C GLU A 132 -1.94 24.34 -8.56
N GLY A 133 -2.33 23.08 -8.34
CA GLY A 133 -2.50 22.09 -9.41
C GLY A 133 -3.60 22.52 -10.37
N ARG A 134 -3.46 22.19 -11.65
CA ARG A 134 -4.54 22.41 -12.65
C ARG A 134 -5.49 21.23 -12.72
N ASP A 135 -4.98 20.03 -12.48
CA ASP A 135 -5.76 18.81 -12.31
C ASP A 135 -6.35 18.73 -10.88
N PRO A 136 -7.64 18.44 -10.70
CA PRO A 136 -8.23 18.20 -9.38
C PRO A 136 -7.55 17.08 -8.56
N ALA A 137 -6.86 16.15 -9.22
CA ALA A 137 -6.09 15.08 -8.57
C ALA A 137 -4.64 15.49 -8.24
N ALA A 138 -4.22 16.72 -8.59
CA ALA A 138 -2.88 17.21 -8.30
C ALA A 138 -2.80 17.84 -6.91
N LEU A 139 -1.69 17.56 -6.23
CA LEU A 139 -1.37 18.19 -4.95
C LEU A 139 -0.92 19.64 -5.14
N PHE A 140 -0.14 19.88 -6.19
CA PHE A 140 0.41 21.17 -6.60
C PHE A 140 1.06 21.01 -7.98
N SER A 141 1.50 22.12 -8.59
CA SER A 141 2.35 22.11 -9.78
C SER A 141 3.76 22.62 -9.43
N ILE A 142 4.78 22.03 -10.05
CA ILE A 142 6.18 22.46 -9.93
C ILE A 142 6.78 22.80 -11.29
N PRO A 143 7.77 23.72 -11.34
CA PRO A 143 8.52 23.95 -12.56
C PRO A 143 9.51 22.80 -12.80
N LEU A 144 9.53 22.27 -14.01
CA LEU A 144 10.51 21.30 -14.49
C LEU A 144 11.24 21.87 -15.71
N PRO A 145 12.56 21.63 -15.84
CA PRO A 145 13.27 21.95 -17.08
C PRO A 145 12.71 21.10 -18.23
N ARG A 146 12.28 21.76 -19.32
CA ARG A 146 11.83 21.10 -20.56
C ARG A 146 12.98 20.40 -21.28
N SER A 147 14.17 20.98 -21.17
CA SER A 147 15.43 20.50 -21.70
C SER A 147 16.56 21.02 -20.81
N THR A 148 17.64 20.26 -20.70
CA THR A 148 18.87 20.71 -20.03
C THR A 148 19.58 21.83 -20.80
N VAL A 149 19.21 22.07 -22.06
CA VAL A 149 19.89 22.99 -22.98
C VAL A 149 19.16 24.34 -23.10
N SER A 150 17.83 24.37 -23.17
CA SER A 150 17.11 25.63 -23.46
C SER A 150 16.78 26.49 -22.24
N GLY A 151 16.88 25.93 -21.02
CA GLY A 151 16.49 26.62 -19.79
C GLY A 151 14.99 26.87 -19.64
N ASP A 152 14.17 26.46 -20.62
CA ASP A 152 12.72 26.61 -20.57
C ASP A 152 12.12 25.76 -19.45
N LEU A 153 11.22 26.34 -18.68
CA LEU A 153 10.49 25.65 -17.62
C LEU A 153 9.07 25.30 -18.08
N VAL A 154 8.68 24.05 -17.86
CA VAL A 154 7.29 23.59 -17.99
C VAL A 154 6.73 23.33 -16.60
N TRP A 155 5.51 23.80 -16.37
CA TRP A 155 4.79 23.49 -15.14
C TRP A 155 4.16 22.11 -15.24
N ALA A 156 4.53 21.22 -14.33
CA ALA A 156 3.97 19.89 -14.24
C ALA A 156 3.18 19.71 -12.95
N ASP A 157 1.99 19.14 -13.07
CA ASP A 157 1.12 18.80 -11.94
C ASP A 157 1.64 17.53 -11.26
N VAL A 158 1.83 17.61 -9.94
CA VAL A 158 2.26 16.48 -9.11
C VAL A 158 1.03 15.77 -8.59
N VAL A 159 0.81 14.54 -9.06
CA VAL A 159 -0.35 13.72 -8.69
C VAL A 159 0.06 12.52 -7.87
N THR A 160 -0.88 11.99 -7.08
CA THR A 160 -0.59 10.95 -6.09
C THR A 160 -0.45 9.56 -6.69
N ARG A 161 -0.97 9.33 -7.90
CA ARG A 161 -0.89 8.04 -8.61
C ARG A 161 0.45 7.87 -9.30
N MET A 162 0.87 6.62 -9.47
CA MET A 162 2.04 6.29 -10.27
C MET A 162 1.73 6.51 -11.76
N ILE A 163 2.57 7.26 -12.45
CA ILE A 163 2.45 7.53 -13.89
C ILE A 163 3.75 7.31 -14.65
N GLY A 164 4.88 7.21 -13.95
CA GLY A 164 6.17 7.41 -14.61
C GLY A 164 6.25 8.82 -15.21
N THR A 165 7.07 9.01 -16.25
CA THR A 165 7.19 10.31 -16.95
C THR A 165 6.35 10.42 -18.20
N ASP A 166 5.51 9.43 -18.50
CA ASP A 166 4.67 9.42 -19.70
C ASP A 166 3.77 10.65 -19.79
N SER A 167 3.59 11.36 -18.67
CA SER A 167 2.86 12.62 -18.59
C SER A 167 3.68 13.91 -18.66
N VAL A 168 5.01 13.92 -18.66
CA VAL A 168 5.78 15.19 -18.78
C VAL A 168 5.58 15.82 -20.17
N LEU A 169 5.43 14.97 -21.19
CA LEU A 169 5.29 15.37 -22.59
C LEU A 169 3.83 15.52 -23.05
N THR A 170 2.85 15.21 -22.20
CA THR A 170 1.42 15.39 -22.50
C THR A 170 0.91 16.74 -22.02
N SER A 171 -0.22 17.21 -22.57
CA SER A 171 -0.93 18.40 -22.07
C SER A 171 -2.19 17.98 -21.31
N PRO A 172 -2.36 18.34 -20.01
CA PRO A 172 -1.38 19.03 -19.16
C PRO A 172 -0.21 18.12 -18.77
N SER A 173 0.96 18.72 -18.54
CA SER A 173 2.12 17.96 -18.05
C SER A 173 1.86 17.48 -16.64
N ARG A 174 2.03 16.19 -16.38
CA ARG A 174 1.91 15.60 -15.04
C ARG A 174 3.16 14.80 -14.70
N ILE A 175 3.46 14.73 -13.41
CA ILE A 175 4.42 13.78 -12.86
C ILE A 175 3.77 13.06 -11.70
N GLY A 176 4.07 11.77 -11.57
CA GLY A 176 3.69 11.05 -10.38
C GLY A 176 4.59 11.43 -9.20
N LEU A 177 4.04 11.36 -8.00
CA LEU A 177 4.73 11.63 -6.75
C LEU A 177 5.96 10.75 -6.52
N GLU A 178 6.04 9.58 -7.17
CA GLU A 178 7.23 8.71 -7.20
C GLU A 178 8.52 9.45 -7.61
N THR A 179 8.40 10.51 -8.42
CA THR A 179 9.54 11.34 -8.85
C THR A 179 10.17 12.12 -7.69
N LEU A 180 9.40 12.40 -6.63
CA LEU A 180 9.83 13.16 -5.45
C LEU A 180 10.07 12.26 -4.23
N GLU A 181 9.84 10.95 -4.34
CA GLU A 181 9.79 10.05 -3.18
C GLU A 181 11.11 9.98 -2.39
N HIS A 182 12.23 10.15 -3.08
CA HIS A 182 13.56 10.15 -2.46
C HIS A 182 13.88 11.46 -1.72
N LEU A 183 13.01 12.46 -1.79
CA LEU A 183 13.24 13.82 -1.27
C LEU A 183 12.19 14.29 -0.25
N VAL A 184 11.50 13.37 0.45
CA VAL A 184 10.59 13.63 1.58
C VAL A 184 9.89 15.01 1.51
N PRO A 185 9.01 15.23 0.52
CA PRO A 185 8.52 16.57 0.20
C PRO A 185 7.75 17.17 1.37
N SER A 186 8.05 18.42 1.69
CA SER A 186 7.27 19.25 2.63
C SER A 186 6.73 20.49 1.94
N TYR A 187 5.47 20.81 2.19
CA TYR A 187 4.74 21.85 1.49
C TYR A 187 4.00 22.76 2.45
N GLU A 188 4.13 24.06 2.22
CA GLU A 188 3.39 25.11 2.91
C GLU A 188 2.42 25.79 1.92
N PRO A 189 1.10 25.52 2.01
CA PRO A 189 0.13 26.03 1.04
C PRO A 189 0.08 27.56 0.96
N ALA A 190 0.22 28.25 2.09
CA ALA A 190 0.11 29.71 2.16
C ALA A 190 1.22 30.41 1.36
N THR A 191 2.45 29.93 1.45
CA THR A 191 3.62 30.49 0.76
C THR A 191 3.89 29.80 -0.58
N ARG A 192 3.19 28.68 -0.86
CA ARG A 192 3.44 27.75 -1.97
C ARG A 192 4.89 27.30 -2.02
N ARG A 193 5.50 27.12 -0.86
CA ARG A 193 6.89 26.70 -0.70
C ARG A 193 6.93 25.18 -0.57
N LEU A 194 7.57 24.53 -1.54
CA LEU A 194 7.92 23.11 -1.51
C LEU A 194 9.40 22.99 -1.12
N VAL A 195 9.71 22.21 -0.10
CA VAL A 195 11.07 21.85 0.28
C VAL A 195 11.25 20.35 0.07
N LEU A 196 12.31 20.00 -0.66
CA LEU A 196 12.67 18.65 -1.03
C LEU A 196 13.91 18.23 -0.23
N SER A 197 13.72 17.48 0.86
CA SER A 197 14.81 17.06 1.74
C SER A 197 15.28 15.64 1.45
N PRO A 198 16.59 15.40 1.24
CA PRO A 198 17.13 14.06 1.01
C PRO A 198 17.20 13.24 2.31
N ASP A 199 17.03 13.87 3.49
CA ASP A 199 17.08 13.17 4.77
C ASP A 199 15.77 12.42 5.00
N PRO A 200 15.75 11.07 4.90
CA PRO A 200 14.55 10.28 5.15
C PRO A 200 14.07 10.42 6.60
N ARG A 201 14.91 10.89 7.53
CA ARG A 201 14.55 11.08 8.95
C ARG A 201 13.97 12.46 9.23
N SER A 202 13.92 13.36 8.24
CA SER A 202 13.40 14.72 8.43
C SER A 202 11.95 14.71 8.94
N ALA A 203 11.09 13.85 8.39
CA ALA A 203 9.71 13.71 8.85
C ALA A 203 9.58 13.05 10.24
N LEU A 204 10.49 12.14 10.58
CA LEU A 204 10.52 11.54 11.93
C LEU A 204 10.78 12.60 13.01
N ARG A 205 11.61 13.60 12.70
CA ARG A 205 11.91 14.74 13.58
C ARG A 205 10.87 15.86 13.50
N ALA A 206 10.03 15.88 12.47
CA ALA A 206 9.02 16.91 12.33
C ALA A 206 7.99 16.82 13.46
N GLU A 207 7.72 17.94 14.12
CA GLU A 207 6.59 18.10 15.02
C GLU A 207 5.27 18.06 14.23
N GLY A 208 4.17 17.73 14.90
CA GLY A 208 2.83 17.71 14.29
C GLY A 208 2.11 16.36 14.44
N ARG A 209 0.88 16.33 13.92
CA ARG A 209 0.06 15.12 13.90
C ARG A 209 0.53 14.21 12.78
N ARG A 210 0.62 12.91 13.06
CA ARG A 210 1.04 11.88 12.11
C ARG A 210 -0.14 11.03 11.69
N TYR A 211 -0.27 10.80 10.39
CA TYR A 211 -1.20 9.86 9.80
C TYR A 211 -0.40 8.77 9.10
N GLN A 212 -0.84 7.52 9.25
CA GLN A 212 -0.26 6.43 8.46
C GLN A 212 -0.67 6.63 7.00
N VAL A 213 0.24 6.28 6.09
CA VAL A 213 -0.05 6.21 4.67
C VAL A 213 0.31 4.87 4.07
N LEU A 214 -0.49 4.42 3.11
CA LEU A 214 -0.18 3.34 2.20
C LEU A 214 -0.23 3.88 0.79
N ARG A 215 0.64 3.40 -0.09
CA ARG A 215 0.56 3.67 -1.52
C ARG A 215 0.20 2.43 -2.29
N ASP A 216 -0.53 2.60 -3.37
CA ASP A 216 -0.77 1.57 -4.37
C ASP A 216 -0.86 2.21 -5.76
N GLU A 217 -1.30 1.44 -6.74
CA GLU A 217 -1.44 1.90 -8.12
C GLU A 217 -2.47 3.03 -8.30
N ARG A 218 -3.41 3.18 -7.37
CA ARG A 218 -4.41 4.25 -7.37
C ARG A 218 -3.87 5.53 -6.75
N GLY A 219 -2.81 5.42 -5.94
CA GLY A 219 -2.04 6.53 -5.40
C GLY A 219 -1.78 6.38 -3.92
N VAL A 220 -1.70 7.50 -3.20
CA VAL A 220 -1.44 7.52 -1.75
C VAL A 220 -2.75 7.59 -0.99
N ARG A 221 -2.95 6.65 -0.07
CA ARG A 221 -4.05 6.57 0.88
C ARG A 221 -3.58 6.97 2.27
N VAL A 222 -4.41 7.72 2.99
CA VAL A 222 -4.16 8.23 4.33
C VAL A 222 -5.20 7.63 5.28
N LEU A 223 -4.75 7.03 6.37
CA LEU A 223 -5.61 6.54 7.43
C LEU A 223 -5.94 7.70 8.37
N MET A 224 -7.15 8.27 8.21
CA MET A 224 -7.65 9.40 8.99
C MET A 224 -8.13 8.99 10.38
N GLY A 225 -8.42 7.71 10.57
CA GLY A 225 -8.88 7.09 11.80
C GLY A 225 -9.35 5.65 11.54
N PRO A 226 -9.80 4.91 12.57
CA PRO A 226 -10.31 3.55 12.40
C PRO A 226 -11.41 3.49 11.34
N GLY A 227 -11.24 2.65 10.31
CA GLY A 227 -12.24 2.52 9.24
C GLY A 227 -12.28 3.68 8.23
N ARG A 228 -11.50 4.74 8.43
CA ARG A 228 -11.57 5.98 7.63
C ARG A 228 -10.31 6.18 6.81
N VAL A 229 -10.36 5.76 5.55
CA VAL A 229 -9.27 5.94 4.58
C VAL A 229 -9.68 6.97 3.54
N ARG A 230 -8.77 7.89 3.22
CA ARG A 230 -8.94 8.91 2.17
C ARG A 230 -7.77 8.85 1.19
N SER A 231 -7.94 9.36 -0.03
CA SER A 231 -6.77 9.71 -0.85
C SER A 231 -5.99 10.84 -0.19
N LEU A 232 -4.70 10.97 -0.48
CA LEU A 232 -3.88 12.05 0.08
C LEU A 232 -4.44 13.43 -0.24
N ALA A 233 -4.91 13.67 -1.47
CA ALA A 233 -5.54 14.93 -1.84
C ALA A 233 -6.77 15.23 -0.97
N ALA A 234 -7.70 14.27 -0.84
CA ALA A 234 -8.90 14.45 -0.03
C ALA A 234 -8.59 14.58 1.48
N ALA A 235 -7.56 13.89 1.97
CA ALA A 235 -7.11 14.03 3.35
C ALA A 235 -6.55 15.44 3.63
N LEU A 236 -5.73 15.97 2.71
CA LEU A 236 -5.18 17.32 2.84
C LEU A 236 -6.25 18.40 2.73
N GLU A 237 -7.27 18.19 1.90
CA GLU A 237 -8.45 19.06 1.83
C GLU A 237 -9.26 19.03 3.14
N GLU A 238 -9.53 17.83 3.68
CA GLU A 238 -10.28 17.66 4.94
C GLU A 238 -9.53 18.24 6.15
N ILE A 239 -8.20 18.06 6.21
CA ILE A 239 -7.35 18.56 7.31
C ILE A 239 -7.08 20.06 7.16
N ALA A 240 -6.97 20.55 5.92
CA ALA A 240 -6.55 21.90 5.56
C ALA A 240 -5.30 22.38 6.34
N PRO A 241 -4.19 21.62 6.32
CA PRO A 241 -3.04 21.93 7.15
C PRO A 241 -2.30 23.18 6.65
N ARG A 242 -1.69 23.92 7.57
CA ARG A 242 -0.81 25.05 7.22
C ARG A 242 0.52 24.57 6.68
N TRP A 243 0.92 23.36 7.05
CA TRP A 243 2.11 22.70 6.56
C TRP A 243 1.94 21.19 6.59
N TRP A 244 2.48 20.49 5.60
CA TRP A 244 2.55 19.05 5.63
C TRP A 244 3.86 18.53 5.05
N GLN A 245 4.26 17.32 5.48
CA GLN A 245 5.39 16.60 4.96
C GLN A 245 5.03 15.14 4.74
N LEU A 246 5.42 14.61 3.59
CA LEU A 246 5.11 13.25 3.19
C LEU A 246 6.38 12.39 3.17
N ASP A 247 6.39 11.40 4.04
CA ASP A 247 7.46 10.40 4.16
C ASP A 247 6.93 9.05 3.72
N LEU A 248 6.91 8.86 2.41
CA LEU A 248 6.52 7.58 1.81
C LEU A 248 7.44 6.43 2.22
N PRO A 249 8.78 6.58 2.32
CA PRO A 249 9.66 5.51 2.80
C PRO A 249 9.28 4.92 4.16
N HIS A 250 8.80 5.76 5.09
CA HIS A 250 8.35 5.30 6.42
C HIS A 250 6.83 5.17 6.56
N GLY A 251 6.06 5.49 5.54
CA GLY A 251 4.61 5.37 5.56
C GLY A 251 3.91 6.41 6.44
N PHE A 252 4.40 7.65 6.48
CA PHE A 252 3.77 8.74 7.25
C PHE A 252 3.48 10.01 6.45
N LEU A 253 2.36 10.63 6.80
CA LEU A 253 2.05 12.04 6.53
C LEU A 253 2.11 12.79 7.86
N VAL A 254 2.93 13.83 7.94
CA VAL A 254 3.02 14.73 9.10
C VAL A 254 2.35 16.05 8.74
N VAL A 255 1.49 16.57 9.61
CA VAL A 255 0.79 17.85 9.37
C VAL A 255 0.86 18.78 10.59
N ARG A 256 0.82 20.08 10.31
CA ARG A 256 0.71 21.18 11.28
C ARG A 256 -0.35 22.20 10.88
#